data_AF-A0A2C5ZTY6-F1
#
_entry.id   AF-A0A2C5ZTY6-F1
#
_cell.length_a   1.000
_cell.length_b   1.000
_cell.length_c   1.000
_cell.angle_alpha   90.00
_cell.angle_beta   90.00
_cell.angle_gamma   90.00
#
_symmetry.space_group_name_H-M   'P 1'
#
loop_
_entity.id
_entity.type
_entity.pdbx_description
1 polymer ?
#
loop_
_entity_poly.entity_id
_entity_poly.type
_entity_poly.pdbx_seq_one_letter_code
_entity_poly.pdbx_strand_id
1 'polypeptide(L)'
;MAITLSDYNSKRPIKGLPKAIEPPTGTTVQGLKKLIALQTGLSDFNRIGLYNSSTSKPLKDRNLRIDDLAIDDRLLVKDLGPQVAWRTVFVVEYLGPILIHMAFVAARGHVWSNAGAMSTTQWLSFAMIVGHFVKREMETLFVHKFSANTMPARNIYKNSFFYWALSGVLCAWNIYGPRSLAATADLPVMDYLGLAIFLFGETGNALVHLHLSSLRAPGSTERKIPTGYGFALVTCPNYMYEVLSWVGVIVTSRSWAVAVFIAVGGAQMFQWALGKERAYRKEFGDKYKKKRYVMLPGLL
;
A
#
# COMPACT_ATOMS: atom_id res chain seq x y z
N MET A 1 29.88 -22.99 4.79
CA MET A 1 30.79 -22.08 4.07
C MET A 1 30.84 -20.77 4.85
N ALA A 2 32.03 -20.26 5.15
CA ALA A 2 32.17 -19.00 5.88
C ALA A 2 31.90 -17.82 4.94
N ILE A 3 31.03 -16.91 5.34
CA ILE A 3 30.67 -15.73 4.57
C ILE A 3 31.33 -14.52 5.20
N THR A 4 32.15 -13.83 4.42
CA THR A 4 32.76 -12.58 4.84
C THR A 4 31.73 -11.47 4.84
N LEU A 5 31.62 -10.75 5.95
CA LEU A 5 30.72 -9.61 6.10
C LEU A 5 31.53 -8.32 6.09
N SER A 6 31.05 -7.32 5.37
CA SER A 6 31.69 -6.00 5.32
C SER A 6 30.64 -4.91 5.42
N ASP A 7 30.98 -3.77 6.02
CA ASP A 7 30.07 -2.64 6.09
C ASP A 7 29.80 -2.08 4.68
N TYR A 8 28.53 -1.86 4.33
CA TYR A 8 28.12 -1.19 3.10
C TYR A 8 28.34 0.34 3.24
N ASN A 9 29.60 0.76 3.41
CA ASN A 9 30.06 2.15 3.52
C ASN A 9 28.99 3.09 4.12
N SER A 10 28.49 2.70 5.29
CA SER A 10 27.27 3.27 5.83
C SER A 10 27.64 4.45 6.74
N LYS A 11 26.86 5.53 6.67
CA LYS A 11 26.99 6.65 7.61
C LYS A 11 26.76 6.23 9.08
N ARG A 12 26.34 4.99 9.33
CA ARG A 12 26.01 4.39 10.62
C ARG A 12 26.47 2.92 10.62
N PRO A 13 27.77 2.67 10.87
CA PRO A 13 28.30 1.32 10.89
C PRO A 13 27.64 0.49 12.00
N ILE A 14 27.44 -0.80 11.74
CA ILE A 14 26.90 -1.72 12.74
C ILE A 14 28.00 -2.06 13.74
N LYS A 15 27.83 -1.59 14.99
CA LYS A 15 28.78 -1.89 16.07
C LYS A 15 28.79 -3.40 16.32
N GLY A 16 29.99 -3.98 16.41
CA GLY A 16 30.16 -5.41 16.67
C GLY A 16 29.84 -6.31 15.47
N LEU A 17 29.79 -5.78 14.25
CA LEU A 17 29.62 -6.60 13.04
C LEU A 17 30.77 -7.62 12.95
N PRO A 18 30.48 -8.94 12.98
CA PRO A 18 31.51 -9.98 12.78
C PRO A 18 32.16 -9.83 11.40
N LYS A 19 33.46 -10.17 11.30
CA LYS A 19 34.19 -10.17 10.01
C LYS A 19 33.72 -11.31 9.10
N ALA A 20 33.33 -12.44 9.68
CA ALA A 20 32.81 -13.59 8.97
C ALA A 20 31.74 -14.28 9.81
N ILE A 21 30.82 -14.96 9.14
CA ILE A 21 29.79 -15.78 9.78
C ILE A 21 29.64 -17.10 9.03
N GLU A 22 29.49 -18.18 9.77
CA GLU A 22 29.18 -19.50 9.21
C GLU A 22 27.71 -19.83 9.49
N PRO A 23 26.81 -19.52 8.55
CA PRO A 23 25.42 -19.90 8.71
C PRO A 23 25.26 -21.42 8.54
N PRO A 24 24.36 -22.06 9.31
CA PRO A 24 23.98 -23.45 9.06
C PRO A 24 23.51 -23.66 7.62
N THR A 25 23.74 -24.85 7.08
CA THR A 25 23.28 -25.22 5.73
C THR A 25 21.76 -25.01 5.61
N GLY A 26 21.33 -24.39 4.52
CA GLY A 26 19.93 -24.06 4.28
C GLY A 26 19.44 -22.79 4.97
N THR A 27 20.32 -22.02 5.60
CA THR A 27 19.97 -20.69 6.12
C THR A 27 19.44 -19.81 4.99
N THR A 28 18.30 -19.17 5.22
CA THR A 28 17.72 -18.20 4.28
C THR A 28 18.31 -16.81 4.48
N VAL A 29 18.11 -15.90 3.52
CA VAL A 29 18.44 -14.47 3.66
C VAL A 29 17.86 -13.89 4.95
N GLN A 30 16.62 -14.23 5.32
CA GLN A 30 16.03 -13.80 6.59
C GLN A 30 16.73 -14.43 7.80
N GLY A 31 17.06 -15.72 7.73
CA GLY A 31 17.80 -16.41 8.79
C GLY A 31 19.14 -15.75 9.05
N LEU A 32 19.89 -15.43 8.00
CA LEU A 32 21.17 -14.75 8.09
C LEU A 32 21.05 -13.37 8.75
N LYS A 33 20.01 -12.59 8.40
CA LYS A 33 19.73 -11.31 9.08
C LYS A 33 19.50 -11.49 10.58
N LYS A 34 18.75 -12.52 10.98
CA LYS A 34 18.51 -12.82 12.41
C LYS A 34 19.80 -13.18 13.14
N LEU A 35 20.66 -14.00 12.52
CA LEU A 35 21.96 -14.36 13.09
C LEU A 35 22.86 -13.13 13.28
N ILE A 36 22.95 -12.26 12.28
CA ILE A 36 23.73 -11.02 12.38
C ILE A 36 23.14 -10.11 13.46
N ALA A 37 21.82 -9.97 13.56
CA ALA A 37 21.16 -9.18 14.60
C ALA A 37 21.51 -9.69 16.00
N LEU A 38 21.45 -11.01 16.20
CA LEU A 38 21.81 -11.63 17.47
C LEU A 38 23.26 -11.35 17.86
N GLN A 39 24.21 -11.50 16.94
CA GLN A 39 25.64 -11.26 17.20
C GLN A 39 25.98 -9.78 17.44
N THR A 40 25.25 -8.88 16.80
CA THR A 40 25.47 -7.42 16.91
C THR A 40 24.66 -6.77 18.04
N GLY A 41 23.82 -7.54 18.74
CA GLY A 41 22.93 -7.03 19.79
C GLY A 41 21.77 -6.17 19.25
N LEU A 42 21.47 -6.22 17.96
CA LEU A 42 20.33 -5.51 17.37
C LEU A 42 19.03 -6.30 17.62
N SER A 43 18.07 -5.67 18.32
CA SER A 43 16.77 -6.30 18.62
C SER A 43 15.88 -6.51 17.39
N ASP A 44 16.01 -5.67 16.36
CA ASP A 44 15.24 -5.78 15.13
C ASP A 44 16.12 -6.15 13.93
N PHE A 45 16.02 -7.42 13.51
CA PHE A 45 16.74 -7.93 12.34
C PHE A 45 16.32 -7.26 11.02
N ASN A 46 15.15 -6.60 10.96
CA ASN A 46 14.72 -5.92 9.74
C ASN A 46 15.57 -4.68 9.43
N ARG A 47 16.32 -4.16 10.41
CA ARG A 47 17.32 -3.12 10.21
C ARG A 47 18.49 -3.58 9.35
N ILE A 48 18.71 -4.89 9.21
CA ILE A 48 19.85 -5.43 8.50
C ILE A 48 19.53 -5.54 7.00
N GLY A 49 20.16 -4.68 6.21
CA GLY A 49 20.20 -4.76 4.76
C GLY A 49 21.38 -5.61 4.31
N LEU A 50 21.13 -6.60 3.45
CA LEU A 50 22.17 -7.44 2.84
C LEU A 50 22.26 -7.13 1.35
N TYR A 51 23.48 -6.96 0.86
CA TYR A 51 23.78 -6.61 -0.52
C TYR A 51 24.89 -7.53 -1.05
N ASN A 52 24.76 -7.93 -2.31
CA ASN A 52 25.82 -8.65 -3.01
C ASN A 52 27.01 -7.69 -3.22
N SER A 53 28.23 -8.14 -2.89
CA SER A 53 29.43 -7.30 -2.96
C SER A 53 29.78 -6.84 -4.36
N SER A 54 29.59 -7.71 -5.35
CA SER A 54 30.06 -7.53 -6.73
C SER A 54 29.10 -6.64 -7.52
N THR A 55 27.80 -6.73 -7.24
CA THR A 55 26.76 -5.95 -7.93
C THR A 55 26.21 -4.78 -7.12
N SER A 56 26.50 -4.71 -5.82
CA SER A 56 25.88 -3.78 -4.86
C SER A 56 24.34 -3.83 -4.83
N LYS A 57 23.73 -4.90 -5.37
CA LYS A 57 22.28 -5.06 -5.38
C LYS A 57 21.78 -5.67 -4.07
N PRO A 58 20.63 -5.20 -3.55
CA PRO A 58 20.06 -5.76 -2.33
C PRO A 58 19.53 -7.17 -2.56
N LEU A 59 19.75 -8.05 -1.57
CA LEU A 59 19.11 -9.37 -1.50
C LEU A 59 17.66 -9.19 -1.03
N LYS A 60 16.73 -9.18 -1.99
CA LYS A 60 15.30 -8.87 -1.75
C LYS A 60 14.48 -10.08 -1.33
N ASP A 61 14.80 -11.26 -1.85
CA ASP A 61 14.06 -12.47 -1.51
C ASP A 61 14.52 -13.00 -0.15
N ARG A 62 13.64 -12.90 0.84
CA ARG A 62 13.95 -13.27 2.23
C ARG A 62 14.00 -14.78 2.44
N ASN A 63 13.36 -15.55 1.55
CA ASN A 63 13.24 -17.00 1.64
C ASN A 63 14.32 -17.74 0.84
N LEU A 64 15.03 -17.04 -0.04
CA LEU A 64 16.13 -17.61 -0.80
C LEU A 64 17.22 -18.12 0.15
N ARG A 65 17.71 -19.33 -0.09
CA ARG A 65 18.80 -19.92 0.70
C ARG A 65 20.10 -19.23 0.33
N ILE A 66 20.94 -19.03 1.31
CA ILE A 66 22.25 -18.42 1.08
C ILE A 66 23.12 -19.31 0.19
N ASP A 67 22.99 -20.64 0.34
CA ASP A 67 23.71 -21.63 -0.48
C ASP A 67 23.34 -21.55 -1.98
N ASP A 68 22.15 -21.03 -2.32
CA ASP A 68 21.66 -20.89 -3.69
C ASP A 68 22.06 -19.53 -4.32
N LEU A 69 22.72 -18.66 -3.55
CA LEU A 69 23.15 -17.35 -4.04
C LEU A 69 24.46 -17.47 -4.82
N ALA A 70 24.48 -16.87 -6.02
CA ALA A 70 25.73 -16.57 -6.72
C ALA A 70 26.43 -15.38 -6.04
N ILE A 71 27.13 -15.63 -4.93
CA ILE A 71 27.93 -14.65 -4.18
C ILE A 71 29.38 -15.12 -4.08
N ASP A 72 30.32 -14.17 -4.14
CA ASP A 72 31.77 -14.43 -4.04
C ASP A 72 32.22 -14.60 -2.58
N ASP A 73 31.45 -15.33 -1.77
CA ASP A 73 31.64 -15.52 -0.32
C ASP A 73 31.69 -14.22 0.50
N ARG A 74 31.25 -13.09 -0.08
CA ARG A 74 31.24 -11.78 0.57
C ARG A 74 29.88 -11.10 0.45
N LEU A 75 29.39 -10.59 1.57
CA LEU A 75 28.18 -9.78 1.64
C LEU A 75 28.47 -8.43 2.28
N LEU A 76 27.82 -7.41 1.73
CA LEU A 76 27.83 -6.09 2.32
C LEU A 76 26.60 -5.92 3.22
N VAL A 77 26.82 -5.39 4.41
CA VAL A 77 25.80 -5.25 5.46
C VAL A 77 25.58 -3.77 5.75
N LYS A 78 24.32 -3.36 5.80
CA LYS A 78 23.92 -1.98 6.07
C LYS A 78 22.90 -1.91 7.19
N ASP A 79 23.06 -0.98 8.12
CA ASP A 79 21.97 -0.57 8.99
C ASP A 79 21.00 0.35 8.24
N LEU A 80 19.77 -0.12 8.05
CA LEU A 80 18.68 0.61 7.41
C LEU A 80 18.04 1.65 8.35
N GLY A 81 18.43 1.67 9.63
CA GLY A 81 17.81 2.48 10.68
C GLY A 81 16.44 1.93 11.10
N PRO A 82 15.69 2.63 11.97
CA PRO A 82 14.40 2.18 12.48
C PRO A 82 13.43 1.76 11.38
N GLN A 83 12.88 0.56 11.51
CA GLN A 83 11.95 -0.03 10.57
C GLN A 83 10.56 -0.13 11.19
N VAL A 84 9.53 -0.12 10.35
CA VAL A 84 8.13 -0.34 10.75
C VAL A 84 7.50 -1.36 9.80
N ALA A 85 6.66 -2.24 10.34
CA ALA A 85 5.98 -3.26 9.55
C ALA A 85 5.02 -2.62 8.53
N TRP A 86 4.96 -3.16 7.32
CA TRP A 86 4.03 -2.67 6.28
C TRP A 86 2.57 -2.70 6.73
N ARG A 87 2.18 -3.73 7.48
CA ARG A 87 0.82 -3.81 8.06
C ARG A 87 0.53 -2.59 8.94
N THR A 88 1.43 -2.28 9.88
CA THR A 88 1.27 -1.11 10.76
C THR A 88 1.18 0.19 9.98
N VAL A 89 2.00 0.32 8.93
CA VAL A 89 1.97 1.51 8.07
C VAL A 89 0.62 1.69 7.41
N PHE A 90 0.08 0.66 6.76
CA PHE A 90 -1.23 0.74 6.11
C PHE A 90 -2.37 1.00 7.11
N VAL A 91 -2.32 0.39 8.31
CA VAL A 91 -3.27 0.68 9.38
C VAL A 91 -3.21 2.16 9.79
N VAL A 92 -2.03 2.73 10.00
CA VAL A 92 -1.92 4.14 10.36
C VAL A 92 -2.38 5.06 9.22
N GLU A 93 -2.07 4.71 7.97
CA GLU A 93 -2.50 5.45 6.78
C GLU A 93 -4.02 5.51 6.65
N TYR A 94 -4.73 4.39 6.86
CA TYR A 94 -6.18 4.28 6.66
C TYR A 94 -7.00 4.67 7.89
N LEU A 95 -6.45 4.53 9.10
CA LEU A 95 -7.09 4.97 10.34
C LEU A 95 -7.27 6.49 10.38
N GLY A 96 -6.33 7.25 9.81
CA GLY A 96 -6.39 8.71 9.79
C GLY A 96 -7.68 9.26 9.20
N PRO A 97 -8.01 8.97 7.92
CA PRO A 97 -9.28 9.37 7.32
C PRO A 97 -10.49 8.99 8.19
N ILE A 98 -10.55 7.77 8.73
CA ILE A 98 -11.67 7.35 9.59
C ILE A 98 -11.83 8.29 10.79
N LEU A 99 -10.75 8.51 11.55
CA LEU A 99 -10.76 9.38 12.72
C LEU A 99 -11.07 10.83 12.36
N ILE A 100 -10.50 11.34 11.27
CA ILE A 100 -10.70 12.72 10.83
C ILE A 100 -12.15 12.95 10.39
N HIS A 101 -12.73 12.05 9.61
CA HIS A 101 -14.14 12.15 9.20
C HIS A 101 -15.09 12.12 10.41
N MET A 102 -14.86 11.21 11.37
CA MET A 102 -15.64 11.18 12.63
C MET A 102 -15.48 12.47 13.44
N ALA A 103 -14.25 12.98 13.56
CA ALA A 103 -13.96 14.21 14.28
C ALA A 103 -14.66 15.42 13.64
N PHE A 104 -14.65 15.54 12.32
CA PHE A 104 -15.35 16.63 11.62
C PHE A 104 -16.86 16.58 11.80
N VAL A 105 -17.47 15.38 11.81
CA VAL A 105 -18.90 15.22 12.08
C VAL A 105 -19.22 15.57 13.53
N ALA A 106 -18.44 15.08 14.50
CA ALA A 106 -18.64 15.38 15.91
C ALA A 106 -18.41 16.85 16.26
N ALA A 107 -17.38 17.46 15.68
CA ALA A 107 -17.02 18.86 15.90
C ALA A 107 -17.75 19.83 14.96
N ARG A 108 -18.72 19.36 14.15
CA ARG A 108 -19.28 20.13 13.03
C ARG A 108 -19.83 21.50 13.44
N GLY A 109 -20.53 21.58 14.57
CA GLY A 109 -21.05 22.85 15.11
C GLY A 109 -19.98 23.85 15.56
N HIS A 110 -18.76 23.37 15.86
CA HIS A 110 -17.60 24.21 16.20
C HIS A 110 -16.82 24.62 14.94
N VAL A 111 -16.80 23.77 13.92
CA VAL A 111 -16.12 24.06 12.65
C VAL A 111 -16.93 25.05 11.79
N TRP A 112 -18.27 24.96 11.82
CA TRP A 112 -19.17 25.86 11.11
C TRP A 112 -20.25 26.42 12.05
N SER A 113 -20.26 27.74 12.24
CA SER A 113 -21.23 28.44 13.10
C SER A 113 -22.70 28.23 12.68
N ASN A 114 -22.95 28.02 11.39
CA ASN A 114 -24.28 27.74 10.84
C ASN A 114 -24.39 26.31 10.30
N ALA A 115 -23.85 25.33 11.03
CA ALA A 115 -23.78 23.94 10.58
C ALA A 115 -25.16 23.38 10.18
N GLY A 116 -26.20 23.58 10.99
CA GLY A 116 -27.50 22.90 10.82
C GLY A 116 -27.37 21.37 10.88
N ALA A 117 -28.43 20.65 10.51
CA ALA A 117 -28.37 19.20 10.35
C ALA A 117 -27.61 18.83 9.05
N MET A 118 -26.93 17.69 9.04
CA MET A 118 -26.34 17.15 7.80
C MET A 118 -27.44 16.60 6.89
N SER A 119 -27.30 16.83 5.59
CA SER A 119 -28.19 16.25 4.57
C SER A 119 -28.00 14.74 4.45
N THR A 120 -28.98 14.05 3.85
CA THR A 120 -28.88 12.62 3.52
C THR A 120 -27.64 12.33 2.67
N THR A 121 -27.34 13.18 1.68
CA THR A 121 -26.17 13.05 0.81
C THR A 121 -24.84 13.20 1.57
N GLN A 122 -24.78 14.11 2.55
CA GLN A 122 -23.60 14.25 3.41
C GLN A 122 -23.39 13.01 4.29
N TRP A 123 -24.46 12.47 4.87
CA TRP A 123 -24.40 11.22 5.64
C TRP A 123 -24.02 10.02 4.79
N LEU A 124 -24.57 9.91 3.57
CA LEU A 124 -24.21 8.86 2.63
C LEU A 124 -22.74 8.96 2.23
N SER A 125 -22.26 10.17 1.93
CA SER A 125 -20.84 10.41 1.60
C SER A 125 -19.91 10.05 2.76
N PHE A 126 -20.29 10.36 4.00
CA PHE A 126 -19.58 9.91 5.20
C PHE A 126 -19.53 8.38 5.28
N ALA A 127 -20.68 7.71 5.13
CA ALA A 127 -20.76 6.25 5.20
C ALA A 127 -19.92 5.56 4.11
N MET A 128 -19.91 6.09 2.88
CA MET A 128 -19.11 5.55 1.79
C MET A 128 -17.61 5.71 2.06
N ILE A 129 -17.15 6.89 2.48
CA ILE A 129 -15.73 7.14 2.70
C ILE A 129 -15.23 6.34 3.92
N VAL A 130 -15.94 6.38 5.04
CA VAL A 130 -15.58 5.60 6.23
C VAL A 130 -15.67 4.10 5.93
N GLY A 131 -16.71 3.66 5.25
CA GLY A 131 -16.89 2.25 4.85
C GLY A 131 -15.74 1.76 3.96
N HIS A 132 -15.30 2.57 3.01
CA HIS A 132 -14.10 2.29 2.20
C HIS A 132 -12.87 2.07 3.09
N PHE A 133 -12.53 3.03 3.96
CA PHE A 133 -11.33 2.91 4.79
C PHE A 133 -11.43 1.78 5.82
N VAL A 134 -12.60 1.53 6.41
CA VAL A 134 -12.83 0.36 7.29
C VAL A 134 -12.59 -0.93 6.52
N LYS A 135 -13.08 -1.05 5.29
CA LYS A 135 -12.80 -2.19 4.44
C LYS A 135 -11.30 -2.32 4.13
N ARG A 136 -10.59 -1.21 3.85
CA ARG A 136 -9.13 -1.20 3.66
C ARG A 136 -8.35 -1.63 4.91
N GLU A 137 -8.83 -1.28 6.11
CA GLU A 137 -8.30 -1.77 7.38
C GLU A 137 -8.46 -3.29 7.50
N MET A 138 -9.68 -3.78 7.27
CA MET A 138 -9.97 -5.22 7.32
C MET A 138 -9.12 -6.01 6.31
N GLU A 139 -9.00 -5.52 5.08
CA GLU A 139 -8.12 -6.13 4.08
C GLU A 139 -6.65 -6.12 4.52
N THR A 140 -6.18 -5.06 5.16
CA THR A 140 -4.81 -4.94 5.65
C THR A 140 -4.50 -5.91 6.79
N LEU A 141 -5.45 -6.09 7.70
CA LEU A 141 -5.31 -7.00 8.84
C LEU A 141 -5.45 -8.46 8.43
N PHE A 142 -6.39 -8.79 7.55
CA PHE A 142 -6.84 -10.17 7.33
C PHE A 142 -6.56 -10.72 5.92
N VAL A 143 -6.36 -9.87 4.89
CA VAL A 143 -6.23 -10.31 3.49
C VAL A 143 -4.81 -10.11 2.95
N HIS A 144 -4.19 -8.95 3.19
CA HIS A 144 -2.94 -8.58 2.56
C HIS A 144 -1.74 -9.42 3.03
N LYS A 145 -0.98 -9.96 2.07
CA LYS A 145 0.29 -10.67 2.28
C LYS A 145 1.44 -9.84 1.72
N PHE A 146 2.28 -9.28 2.58
CA PHE A 146 3.38 -8.38 2.17
C PHE A 146 4.65 -9.14 1.79
N SER A 147 5.26 -8.75 0.67
CA SER A 147 6.52 -9.34 0.19
C SER A 147 7.75 -8.84 0.94
N ALA A 148 7.71 -7.61 1.44
CA ALA A 148 8.71 -7.05 2.35
C ALA A 148 8.13 -7.02 3.78
N ASN A 149 8.97 -7.24 4.79
CA ASN A 149 8.53 -7.18 6.19
C ASN A 149 8.23 -5.75 6.62
N THR A 150 9.10 -4.82 6.23
CA THR A 150 9.13 -3.46 6.76
C THR A 150 9.49 -2.40 5.72
N MET A 151 9.39 -1.15 6.14
CA MET A 151 9.94 0.02 5.49
C MET A 151 10.59 0.98 6.51
N PRO A 152 11.39 1.96 6.08
CA PRO A 152 11.96 2.96 6.98
C PRO A 152 10.87 3.73 7.74
N ALA A 153 10.96 3.78 9.08
CA ALA A 153 9.91 4.32 9.94
C ALA A 153 9.52 5.77 9.60
N ARG A 154 10.49 6.61 9.25
CA ARG A 154 10.26 8.02 8.86
C ARG A 154 9.30 8.21 7.67
N ASN A 155 9.13 7.17 6.84
CA ASN A 155 8.27 7.27 5.67
C ASN A 155 6.78 7.16 6.05
N ILE A 156 6.43 6.74 7.28
CA ILE A 156 5.05 6.69 7.74
C ILE A 156 4.36 8.06 7.64
N TYR A 157 5.07 9.14 7.96
CA TYR A 157 4.56 10.50 7.87
C TYR A 157 4.23 10.89 6.43
N LYS A 158 5.12 10.53 5.48
CA LYS A 158 4.94 10.86 4.06
C LYS A 158 3.74 10.14 3.48
N ASN A 159 3.61 8.84 3.78
CA ASN A 159 2.50 8.07 3.25
C ASN A 159 1.17 8.47 3.91
N SER A 160 1.17 8.70 5.23
CA SER A 160 -0.03 9.11 5.97
C SER A 160 -0.49 10.50 5.54
N PHE A 161 0.44 11.43 5.28
CA PHE A 161 0.09 12.81 4.91
C PHE A 161 -0.87 12.88 3.72
N PHE A 162 -0.65 12.09 2.68
CA PHE A 162 -1.55 12.06 1.51
C PHE A 162 -2.99 11.71 1.91
N TYR A 163 -3.19 10.61 2.63
CA TYR A 163 -4.51 10.17 3.04
C TYR A 163 -5.13 11.11 4.08
N TRP A 164 -4.37 11.50 5.10
CA TRP A 164 -4.87 12.31 6.20
C TRP A 164 -5.20 13.73 5.74
N ALA A 165 -4.37 14.34 4.91
CA ALA A 165 -4.60 15.70 4.44
C ALA A 165 -5.66 15.76 3.33
N LEU A 166 -5.52 14.94 2.28
CA LEU A 166 -6.43 15.03 1.13
C LEU A 166 -7.73 14.27 1.38
N SER A 167 -7.65 12.98 1.72
CA SER A 167 -8.87 12.21 1.98
C SER A 167 -9.51 12.56 3.31
N GLY A 168 -8.73 12.80 4.37
CA GLY A 168 -9.26 13.16 5.67
C GLY A 168 -9.72 14.62 5.70
N VAL A 169 -8.78 15.54 5.93
CA VAL A 169 -9.10 16.94 6.22
C VAL A 169 -9.80 17.64 5.07
N LEU A 170 -9.25 17.59 3.85
CA LEU A 170 -9.78 18.34 2.71
C LEU A 170 -11.17 17.84 2.28
N CYS A 171 -11.34 16.52 2.15
CA CYS A 171 -12.65 15.97 1.79
C CYS A 171 -13.68 16.16 2.91
N ALA A 172 -13.34 15.92 4.19
CA ALA A 172 -14.26 16.13 5.30
C ALA A 172 -14.69 17.60 5.41
N TRP A 173 -13.74 18.54 5.33
CA TRP A 173 -14.04 19.97 5.33
C TRP A 173 -14.95 20.36 4.16
N ASN A 174 -14.66 19.86 2.95
CA ASN A 174 -15.47 20.23 1.79
C ASN A 174 -16.87 19.62 1.81
N ILE A 175 -17.01 18.34 2.17
CA ILE A 175 -18.30 17.63 2.13
C ILE A 175 -19.22 18.10 3.27
N TYR A 176 -18.69 18.25 4.49
CA TYR A 176 -19.54 18.53 5.66
C TYR A 176 -19.85 20.00 5.87
N GLY A 177 -19.27 20.90 5.08
CA GLY A 177 -19.64 22.31 5.08
C GLY A 177 -21.14 22.51 4.83
N PRO A 178 -21.81 23.47 5.51
CA PRO A 178 -23.26 23.70 5.38
C PRO A 178 -23.68 24.22 3.99
N ARG A 179 -22.72 24.68 3.18
CA ARG A 179 -22.92 25.17 1.80
C ARG A 179 -22.24 24.28 0.76
N SER A 180 -21.87 23.06 1.12
CA SER A 180 -21.27 22.13 0.16
C SER A 180 -22.31 21.66 -0.85
N LEU A 181 -21.86 21.20 -2.02
CA LEU A 181 -22.75 20.62 -3.02
C LEU A 181 -23.47 19.35 -2.49
N ALA A 182 -22.88 18.66 -1.52
CA ALA A 182 -23.56 17.57 -0.81
C ALA A 182 -24.66 18.09 0.14
N ALA A 183 -24.47 19.24 0.79
CA ALA A 183 -25.47 19.83 1.67
C ALA A 183 -26.71 20.29 0.90
N THR A 184 -26.51 20.84 -0.30
CA THR A 184 -27.58 21.40 -1.14
C THR A 184 -28.07 20.44 -2.23
N ALA A 185 -27.61 19.19 -2.24
CA ALA A 185 -28.04 18.20 -3.22
C ALA A 185 -29.53 17.85 -3.02
N ASP A 186 -30.29 17.91 -4.10
CA ASP A 186 -31.75 17.71 -4.12
C ASP A 186 -32.18 16.61 -5.11
N LEU A 187 -31.21 15.84 -5.62
CA LEU A 187 -31.43 14.84 -6.67
C LEU A 187 -31.03 13.42 -6.17
N PRO A 188 -31.95 12.70 -5.48
CA PRO A 188 -31.67 11.38 -4.89
C PRO A 188 -31.22 10.31 -5.89
N VAL A 189 -31.62 10.42 -7.17
CA VAL A 189 -31.20 9.45 -8.20
C VAL A 189 -29.67 9.42 -8.38
N MET A 190 -28.99 10.56 -8.21
CA MET A 190 -27.53 10.61 -8.29
C MET A 190 -26.89 9.96 -7.07
N ASP A 191 -27.52 10.04 -5.90
CA ASP A 191 -27.03 9.41 -4.69
C ASP A 191 -27.12 7.87 -4.81
N TYR A 192 -28.23 7.35 -5.36
CA TYR A 192 -28.36 5.92 -5.65
C TYR A 192 -27.40 5.46 -6.75
N LEU A 193 -27.23 6.25 -7.81
CA LEU A 193 -26.28 5.94 -8.88
C LEU A 193 -24.84 5.91 -8.35
N GLY A 194 -24.46 6.93 -7.57
CA GLY A 194 -23.14 7.01 -6.96
C GLY A 194 -22.89 5.87 -5.97
N LEU A 195 -23.89 5.49 -5.17
CA LEU A 195 -23.82 4.32 -4.29
C LEU A 195 -23.66 3.01 -5.08
N ALA A 196 -24.41 2.82 -6.16
CA ALA A 196 -24.30 1.62 -7.00
C ALA A 196 -22.90 1.48 -7.62
N ILE A 197 -22.37 2.58 -8.17
CA ILE A 197 -21.00 2.63 -8.71
C ILE A 197 -19.98 2.32 -7.61
N PHE A 198 -20.16 2.91 -6.42
CA PHE A 198 -19.29 2.69 -5.28
C PHE A 198 -19.28 1.24 -4.82
N LEU A 199 -20.45 0.62 -4.63
CA LEU A 199 -20.54 -0.77 -4.20
C LEU A 199 -19.97 -1.73 -5.23
N PHE A 200 -20.17 -1.46 -6.53
CA PHE A 200 -19.55 -2.23 -7.60
C PHE A 200 -18.02 -2.12 -7.57
N GLY A 201 -17.50 -0.90 -7.40
CA GLY A 201 -16.06 -0.64 -7.22
C GLY A 201 -15.49 -1.36 -5.99
N GLU A 202 -16.11 -1.19 -4.82
CA GLU A 202 -15.64 -1.78 -3.57
C GLU A 202 -15.61 -3.30 -3.62
N THR A 203 -16.68 -3.90 -4.16
CA THR A 203 -16.79 -5.34 -4.34
C THR A 203 -15.74 -5.85 -5.32
N GLY A 204 -15.60 -5.20 -6.48
CA GLY A 204 -14.60 -5.60 -7.48
C GLY A 204 -13.17 -5.49 -6.95
N ASN A 205 -12.87 -4.42 -6.22
CA ASN A 205 -11.58 -4.21 -5.55
C ASN A 205 -11.32 -5.32 -4.51
N ALA A 206 -12.30 -5.66 -3.67
CA ALA A 206 -12.17 -6.72 -2.66
C ALA A 206 -11.93 -8.10 -3.29
N LEU A 207 -12.69 -8.45 -4.33
CA LEU A 207 -12.53 -9.72 -5.06
C LEU A 207 -11.12 -9.85 -5.65
N VAL A 208 -10.58 -8.76 -6.22
CA VAL A 208 -9.21 -8.75 -6.73
C VAL A 208 -8.19 -8.89 -5.60
N HIS A 209 -8.37 -8.23 -4.45
CA HIS A 209 -7.45 -8.38 -3.32
C HIS A 209 -7.45 -9.79 -2.73
N LEU A 210 -8.62 -10.40 -2.57
CA LEU A 210 -8.76 -11.80 -2.16
C LEU A 210 -8.07 -12.73 -3.16
N HIS A 211 -8.29 -12.54 -4.46
CA HIS A 211 -7.64 -13.32 -5.49
C HIS A 211 -6.11 -13.17 -5.44
N LEU A 212 -5.60 -11.93 -5.40
CA LEU A 212 -4.16 -11.66 -5.30
C LEU A 212 -3.53 -12.28 -4.03
N SER A 213 -4.26 -12.29 -2.91
CA SER A 213 -3.81 -12.95 -1.68
C SER A 213 -3.78 -14.47 -1.83
N SER A 214 -4.75 -15.06 -2.53
CA SER A 214 -4.81 -16.51 -2.77
C SER A 214 -3.64 -17.03 -3.61
N LEU A 215 -3.07 -16.19 -4.49
CA LEU A 215 -1.92 -16.57 -5.31
C LEU A 215 -0.63 -16.79 -4.49
N ARG A 216 -0.58 -16.31 -3.24
CA ARG A 216 0.58 -16.45 -2.37
C ARG A 216 0.33 -17.48 -1.27
N ALA A 217 1.13 -18.53 -1.23
CA ALA A 217 1.18 -19.42 -0.06
C ALA A 217 1.60 -18.62 1.19
N PRO A 218 1.12 -18.95 2.40
CA PRO A 218 1.57 -18.32 3.64
C PRO A 218 3.11 -18.31 3.74
N GLY A 219 3.69 -17.14 4.04
CA GLY A 219 5.15 -16.97 4.13
C GLY A 219 5.89 -16.81 2.80
N SER A 220 5.29 -17.23 1.68
CA SER A 220 5.91 -17.12 0.34
C SER A 220 6.01 -15.67 -0.15
N THR A 221 7.14 -15.39 -0.78
CA THR A 221 7.46 -14.13 -1.50
C THR A 221 7.28 -14.28 -3.01
N GLU A 222 6.98 -15.49 -3.50
CA GLU A 222 6.83 -15.81 -4.90
C GLU A 222 5.72 -14.98 -5.54
N ARG A 223 5.98 -14.50 -6.75
CA ARG A 223 5.01 -13.79 -7.56
C ARG A 223 4.48 -14.75 -8.62
N LYS A 224 3.16 -14.77 -8.80
CA LYS A 224 2.50 -15.49 -9.89
C LYS A 224 1.84 -14.48 -10.83
N ILE A 225 1.62 -14.88 -12.08
CA ILE A 225 0.86 -14.08 -13.04
C ILE A 225 -0.63 -14.18 -12.65
N PRO A 226 -1.29 -13.08 -12.26
CA PRO A 226 -2.71 -13.11 -11.96
C PRO A 226 -3.54 -13.18 -13.24
N THR A 227 -4.56 -14.04 -13.25
CA THR A 227 -5.52 -14.21 -14.33
C THR A 227 -6.95 -14.20 -13.77
N GLY A 228 -7.96 -14.04 -14.63
CA GLY A 228 -9.36 -13.98 -14.20
C GLY A 228 -9.91 -12.57 -14.05
N TYR A 229 -10.79 -12.36 -13.06
CA TYR A 229 -11.65 -11.18 -12.94
C TYR A 229 -10.88 -9.85 -13.01
N GLY A 230 -11.24 -8.98 -13.95
CA GLY A 230 -10.56 -7.71 -14.25
C GLY A 230 -9.17 -7.85 -14.90
N PHE A 231 -8.44 -8.94 -14.66
CA PHE A 231 -7.12 -9.20 -15.24
C PHE A 231 -7.17 -9.53 -16.74
N ALA A 232 -8.33 -9.73 -17.36
CA ALA A 232 -8.42 -9.74 -18.81
C ALA A 232 -8.29 -8.34 -19.43
N LEU A 233 -8.66 -7.29 -18.67
CA LEU A 233 -8.78 -5.92 -19.16
C LEU A 233 -7.50 -5.11 -18.94
N VAL A 234 -6.97 -5.16 -17.71
CA VAL A 234 -5.86 -4.30 -17.26
C VAL A 234 -4.88 -5.05 -16.38
N THR A 235 -3.67 -4.50 -16.20
CA THR A 235 -2.63 -5.08 -15.34
C THR A 235 -3.00 -5.04 -13.85
N CYS A 236 -3.60 -3.94 -13.39
CA CYS A 236 -3.95 -3.68 -11.99
C CYS A 236 -5.46 -3.42 -11.83
N PRO A 237 -6.32 -4.45 -11.91
CA PRO A 237 -7.77 -4.25 -11.80
C PRO A 237 -8.20 -3.76 -10.42
N ASN A 238 -7.42 -4.03 -9.36
CA ASN A 238 -7.70 -3.45 -8.04
C ASN A 238 -7.67 -1.92 -8.08
N TYR A 239 -6.72 -1.31 -8.81
CA TYR A 239 -6.67 0.14 -8.98
C TYR A 239 -7.78 0.68 -9.89
N MET A 240 -8.20 -0.09 -10.89
CA MET A 240 -9.37 0.24 -11.72
C MET A 240 -10.63 0.37 -10.86
N TYR A 241 -10.91 -0.66 -10.06
CA TYR A 241 -12.07 -0.69 -9.19
C TYR A 241 -11.99 0.33 -8.06
N GLU A 242 -10.79 0.62 -7.55
CA GLU A 242 -10.55 1.72 -6.61
C GLU A 242 -11.00 3.06 -7.20
N VAL A 243 -10.55 3.39 -8.41
CA VAL A 243 -10.97 4.63 -9.10
C VAL A 243 -12.48 4.65 -9.31
N LEU A 244 -13.10 3.52 -9.67
CA LEU A 244 -14.56 3.44 -9.80
C LEU A 244 -15.28 3.71 -8.47
N SER A 245 -14.80 3.16 -7.34
CA SER A 245 -15.35 3.47 -6.03
C SER A 245 -15.39 4.97 -5.77
N TRP A 246 -14.26 5.65 -6.00
CA TRP A 246 -14.15 7.08 -5.78
C TRP A 246 -14.94 7.93 -6.77
N VAL A 247 -15.13 7.46 -8.02
CA VAL A 247 -16.10 8.07 -8.95
C VAL A 247 -17.51 8.02 -8.35
N GLY A 248 -17.92 6.91 -7.73
CA GLY A 248 -19.20 6.82 -7.01
C GLY A 248 -19.33 7.84 -5.88
N VAL A 249 -18.25 8.05 -5.10
CA VAL A 249 -18.20 9.08 -4.06
C VAL A 249 -18.31 10.49 -4.65
N ILE A 250 -17.67 10.76 -5.80
CA ILE A 250 -17.78 12.05 -6.50
C ILE A 250 -19.21 12.28 -7.00
N VAL A 251 -19.84 11.30 -7.64
CA VAL A 251 -21.23 11.41 -8.13
C VAL A 251 -22.18 11.72 -6.97
N THR A 252 -21.99 11.06 -5.82
CA THR A 252 -22.81 11.28 -4.62
C THR A 252 -22.53 12.65 -4.00
N SER A 253 -21.29 12.91 -3.59
CA SER A 253 -20.91 14.12 -2.85
C SER A 253 -20.87 15.39 -3.69
N ARG A 254 -20.71 15.25 -5.01
CA ARG A 254 -20.40 16.32 -5.97
C ARG A 254 -19.16 17.14 -5.56
N SER A 255 -18.28 16.54 -4.75
CA SER A 255 -17.16 17.23 -4.14
C SER A 255 -15.96 17.32 -5.08
N TRP A 256 -15.52 18.55 -5.36
CA TRP A 256 -14.27 18.78 -6.08
C TRP A 256 -13.05 18.29 -5.28
N ALA A 257 -13.12 18.31 -3.95
CA ALA A 257 -12.05 17.84 -3.08
C ALA A 257 -11.82 16.33 -3.25
N VAL A 258 -12.90 15.54 -3.34
CA VAL A 258 -12.81 14.10 -3.63
C VAL A 258 -12.22 13.87 -5.02
N ALA A 259 -12.61 14.67 -6.02
CA ALA A 259 -12.03 14.60 -7.36
C ALA A 259 -10.52 14.87 -7.38
N VAL A 260 -10.05 15.88 -6.65
CA VAL A 260 -8.62 16.18 -6.49
C VAL A 260 -7.90 15.02 -5.80
N PHE A 261 -8.47 14.49 -4.71
CA PHE A 261 -7.88 13.36 -3.98
C PHE A 261 -7.67 12.14 -4.89
N ILE A 262 -8.72 11.70 -5.61
CA ILE A 262 -8.58 10.53 -6.49
C ILE A 262 -7.74 10.83 -7.73
N ALA A 263 -7.70 12.06 -8.23
CA ALA A 263 -6.82 12.40 -9.35
C ALA A 263 -5.34 12.25 -8.96
N VAL A 264 -4.94 12.76 -7.79
CA VAL A 264 -3.58 12.62 -7.27
C VAL A 264 -3.26 11.15 -6.95
N GLY A 265 -4.16 10.46 -6.25
CA GLY A 265 -3.99 9.03 -5.94
C GLY A 265 -3.94 8.16 -7.19
N GLY A 266 -4.80 8.45 -8.17
CA GLY A 266 -4.87 7.78 -9.47
C GLY A 266 -3.61 7.94 -10.29
N ALA A 267 -3.01 9.14 -10.31
CA ALA A 267 -1.72 9.37 -10.96
C ALA A 267 -0.61 8.52 -10.33
N GLN A 268 -0.57 8.43 -8.99
CA GLN A 268 0.39 7.60 -8.27
C GLN A 268 0.16 6.10 -8.55
N MET A 269 -1.09 5.63 -8.52
CA MET A 269 -1.47 4.26 -8.85
C MET A 269 -1.12 3.89 -10.29
N PHE A 270 -1.29 4.81 -11.24
CA PHE A 270 -0.90 4.63 -12.62
C PHE A 270 0.62 4.39 -12.77
N GLN A 271 1.44 5.21 -12.11
CA GLN A 271 2.89 5.01 -12.10
C GLN A 271 3.29 3.64 -11.50
N TRP A 272 2.63 3.23 -10.42
CA TRP A 272 2.82 1.90 -9.85
C TRP A 272 2.37 0.78 -10.79
N ALA A 273 1.28 0.97 -11.52
CA ALA A 273 0.76 0.00 -12.48
C ALA A 273 1.71 -0.19 -13.67
N LEU A 274 2.28 0.90 -14.20
CA LEU A 274 3.35 0.85 -15.21
C LEU A 274 4.60 0.13 -14.69
N GLY A 275 4.97 0.35 -13.43
CA GLY A 275 6.06 -0.38 -12.78
C GLY A 275 5.77 -1.88 -12.69
N LYS A 276 4.54 -2.26 -12.29
CA LYS A 276 4.11 -3.65 -12.16
C LYS A 276 4.07 -4.36 -13.52
N GLU A 277 3.56 -3.70 -14.56
CA GLU A 277 3.55 -4.21 -15.93
C GLU A 277 4.98 -4.49 -16.44
N ARG A 278 5.91 -3.55 -16.24
CA ARG A 278 7.32 -3.74 -16.60
C ARG A 278 7.96 -4.90 -15.84
N ALA A 279 7.64 -5.02 -14.54
CA ALA A 279 8.13 -6.13 -13.73
C ALA A 279 7.61 -7.48 -14.23
N TYR A 280 6.32 -7.60 -14.55
CA TYR A 280 5.76 -8.84 -15.09
C TYR A 280 6.40 -9.27 -16.40
N ARG A 281 6.58 -8.34 -17.35
CA ARG A 281 7.24 -8.65 -18.63
C ARG A 281 8.68 -9.14 -18.43
N LYS A 282 9.42 -8.49 -17.53
CA LYS A 282 10.81 -8.86 -17.25
C LYS A 282 10.91 -10.22 -16.55
N GLU A 283 10.02 -10.48 -15.61
CA GLU A 283 10.07 -11.65 -14.72
C GLU A 283 9.55 -12.91 -15.42
N PHE A 284 8.54 -12.78 -16.29
CA PHE A 284 7.84 -13.92 -16.88
C PHE A 284 8.07 -14.09 -18.38
N GLY A 285 8.71 -13.12 -19.06
CA GLY A 285 8.99 -13.19 -20.50
C GLY A 285 7.76 -13.56 -21.31
N ASP A 286 7.90 -14.58 -22.17
CA ASP A 286 6.84 -15.04 -23.08
C ASP A 286 5.63 -15.65 -22.37
N LYS A 287 5.77 -16.05 -21.10
CA LYS A 287 4.63 -16.56 -20.30
C LYS A 287 3.64 -15.46 -19.93
N TYR A 288 4.04 -14.20 -19.98
CA TYR A 288 3.17 -13.06 -19.67
C TYR A 288 2.64 -12.38 -20.92
N LYS A 289 1.32 -12.48 -21.13
CA LYS A 289 0.65 -11.73 -22.20
C LYS A 289 0.63 -10.25 -21.84
N LYS A 290 1.42 -9.46 -22.57
CA LYS A 290 1.46 -8.00 -22.49
C LYS A 290 0.05 -7.40 -22.57
N LYS A 291 -0.23 -6.44 -21.69
CA LYS A 291 -1.48 -5.68 -21.71
C LYS A 291 -1.29 -4.29 -22.29
N ARG A 292 -2.34 -3.81 -22.96
CA ARG A 292 -2.38 -2.46 -23.55
C ARG A 292 -2.63 -1.38 -22.50
N TYR A 293 -3.44 -1.68 -21.50
CA TYR A 293 -3.85 -0.77 -20.43
C TYR A 293 -3.41 -1.33 -19.09
N VAL A 294 -2.93 -0.46 -18.19
CA VAL A 294 -2.45 -0.90 -16.88
C VAL A 294 -3.48 -0.70 -15.77
N MET A 295 -4.43 0.21 -15.93
CA MET A 295 -5.42 0.53 -14.90
C MET A 295 -6.80 0.89 -15.46
N LEU A 296 -6.93 1.76 -16.46
CA LEU A 296 -8.21 2.19 -17.03
C LEU A 296 -8.32 1.72 -18.49
N PRO A 297 -9.22 0.76 -18.80
CA PRO A 297 -9.42 0.30 -20.17
C PRO A 297 -9.72 1.47 -21.11
N GLY A 298 -9.02 1.54 -22.24
CA GLY A 298 -9.23 2.60 -23.23
C GLY A 298 -8.48 3.91 -22.95
N LEU A 299 -7.90 4.09 -21.76
CA LEU A 299 -7.26 5.35 -21.35
C LEU A 299 -5.81 5.15 -20.87
N LEU A 300 -5.61 4.32 -19.83
CA LEU A 300 -4.37 4.23 -19.05
C LEU A 300 -3.96 2.78 -18.75
#